data_AF-A0A5K0Z8G0-F1
#
_entry.id   AF-A0A5K0Z8G0-F1
#
_cell.length_a   1.000
_cell.length_b   1.000
_cell.length_c   1.000
_cell.angle_alpha   90.00
_cell.angle_beta   90.00
_cell.angle_gamma   90.00
#
_symmetry.space_group_name_H-M   'P 1'
#
loop_
_entity.id
_entity.type
_entity.pdbx_description
1 polymer ?
#
loop_
_entity_poly.entity_id
_entity_poly.type
_entity_poly.pdbx_seq_one_letter_code
_entity_poly.pdbx_strand_id
1 'polypeptide(L)' 'KQIQAMMEKAFWEDVQNNLSQDGRSYGRIVELVKEVRDELCAIAPHSWREEIVEAIDLDVFSQ' A
#
# COMPACT_ATOMS: atom_id res chain seq x y z
N LYS A 1 7.87 13.22 -16.18
CA LYS A 1 8.22 12.92 -14.77
C LYS A 1 7.46 13.76 -13.73
N GLN A 2 7.00 14.98 -14.03
CA GLN A 2 6.23 15.80 -13.07
C GLN A 2 4.84 15.24 -12.71
N ILE A 3 4.11 14.66 -13.68
CA ILE A 3 2.77 14.10 -13.44
C ILE A 3 2.84 12.93 -12.46
N GLN A 4 3.79 12.01 -12.66
CA GLN A 4 4.01 10.87 -11.78
C GLN A 4 4.33 11.30 -10.34
N ALA A 5 5.22 12.28 -10.17
CA ALA A 5 5.56 12.80 -8.85
C ALA A 5 4.38 13.51 -8.16
N MET A 6 3.51 14.20 -8.91
CA MET A 6 2.29 14.79 -8.37
C MET A 6 1.29 13.72 -7.92
N MET A 7 1.15 12.64 -8.70
CA MET A 7 0.26 11.53 -8.35
C MET A 7 0.75 10.77 -7.13
N GLU A 8 2.06 10.45 -7.06
CA GLU A 8 2.67 9.85 -5.86
C GLU A 8 2.50 10.74 -4.63
N LYS A 9 2.69 12.05 -4.79
CA LYS A 9 2.51 13.00 -3.69
C LYS A 9 1.07 13.04 -3.19
N ALA A 10 0.09 13.11 -4.10
CA ALA A 10 -1.33 13.13 -3.72
C ALA A 10 -1.74 11.82 -3.02
N PHE A 11 -1.20 10.69 -3.46
CA PHE A 11 -1.39 9.39 -2.82
C PHE A 11 -0.82 9.38 -1.39
N TRP A 12 0.42 9.82 -1.19
CA TRP A 12 1.04 9.83 0.14
C TRP A 12 0.42 10.87 1.09
N GLU A 13 -0.03 12.01 0.58
CA GLU A 13 -0.78 13.00 1.37
C GLU A 13 -2.13 12.42 1.85
N ASP A 14 -2.84 11.70 0.99
CA ASP A 14 -4.09 11.04 1.36
C ASP A 14 -3.87 9.93 2.40
N VAL A 15 -2.85 9.08 2.20
CA VAL A 15 -2.46 8.06 3.19
C VAL A 15 -2.13 8.71 4.53
N GLN A 16 -1.30 9.76 4.57
CA GLN A 16 -0.91 10.44 5.81
C GLN A 16 -2.09 11.10 6.53
N ASN A 17 -3.03 11.70 5.78
CA ASN A 17 -4.23 12.31 6.34
C ASN A 17 -5.20 11.27 6.94
N ASN A 18 -5.32 10.10 6.31
CA ASN A 18 -6.14 9.01 6.83
C ASN A 18 -5.52 8.34 8.07
N LEU A 19 -4.19 8.36 8.21
CA LEU A 19 -3.49 7.73 9.33
C LEU A 19 -3.41 8.60 10.60
N SER A 20 -3.55 9.91 10.47
CA SER A 20 -3.38 10.87 11.58
C SER A 20 -4.66 11.14 12.38
N GLN A 21 -5.82 10.67 11.91
CA GLN A 21 -7.13 10.94 12.53
C GLN A 21 -7.50 9.96 13.66
N ASP A 22 -6.97 8.73 13.68
CA ASP A 22 -7.35 7.74 14.68
C ASP A 22 -6.13 7.07 15.32
N GLY A 23 -6.01 7.14 16.65
CA GLY A 23 -4.99 6.46 17.47
C GLY A 23 -5.00 4.92 17.39
N ARG A 24 -5.70 4.34 16.41
CA ARG A 24 -5.71 2.93 16.00
C ARG A 24 -5.08 2.74 14.60
N SER A 25 -4.14 3.62 14.25
CA SER A 25 -3.55 3.80 12.91
C SER A 25 -2.96 2.54 12.29
N TYR A 26 -2.49 1.58 13.10
CA TYR A 26 -1.80 0.40 12.59
C TYR A 26 -2.69 -0.54 11.78
N GLY A 27 -3.93 -0.79 12.23
CA GLY A 27 -4.87 -1.63 11.49
C GLY A 27 -5.22 -1.02 10.13
N ARG A 28 -5.33 0.31 10.07
CA ARG A 28 -5.60 1.05 8.84
C ARG A 28 -4.41 1.02 7.86
N ILE A 29 -3.17 1.08 8.37
CA ILE A 29 -1.96 0.90 7.55
C ILE A 29 -1.95 -0.50 6.94
N VAL A 30 -2.22 -1.53 7.75
CA VAL A 30 -2.26 -2.91 7.29
C VAL A 30 -3.31 -3.08 6.20
N GLU A 31 -4.52 -2.54 6.38
CA GLU A 31 -5.57 -2.53 5.35
C GLU A 31 -5.13 -1.87 4.04
N LEU A 32 -4.56 -0.66 4.11
CA LEU A 32 -4.08 0.07 2.92
C LEU A 32 -2.98 -0.70 2.19
N VAL A 33 -2.05 -1.31 2.92
CA VAL A 33 -0.98 -2.11 2.31
C VAL A 33 -1.55 -3.40 1.68
N LYS A 34 -2.62 -3.98 2.25
CA LYS A 34 -3.36 -5.10 1.61
C LYS A 34 -3.98 -4.66 0.28
N GLU A 35 -4.70 -3.54 0.29
CA GLU A 35 -5.39 -3.01 -0.89
C GLU A 35 -4.41 -2.77 -2.04
N VAL A 36 -3.28 -2.12 -1.76
CA VAL A 36 -2.23 -1.86 -2.77
C VAL A 36 -1.64 -3.15 -3.32
N ARG A 37 -1.33 -4.14 -2.46
CA ARG A 37 -0.80 -5.44 -2.91
C ARG A 37 -1.80 -6.17 -3.81
N ASP A 38 -3.06 -6.19 -3.43
CA ASP A 38 -4.11 -6.92 -4.14
C ASP A 38 -4.38 -6.28 -5.51
N GLU A 39 -4.42 -4.94 -5.59
CA GLU A 39 -4.50 -4.20 -6.85
C GLU A 39 -3.28 -4.44 -7.74
N LEU A 40 -2.06 -4.39 -7.18
CA LEU A 40 -0.84 -4.70 -7.91
C LEU A 40 -0.85 -6.14 -8.46
N CYS A 41 -1.30 -7.12 -7.67
CA CYS A 41 -1.43 -8.51 -8.13
C CYS A 41 -2.48 -8.66 -9.24
N ALA A 42 -3.55 -7.87 -9.21
CA ALA A 42 -4.60 -7.89 -10.23
C ALA A 42 -4.10 -7.37 -11.59
N ILE A 43 -3.25 -6.34 -11.59
CA ILE A 43 -2.71 -5.72 -12.82
C ILE A 43 -1.37 -6.32 -13.27
N ALA A 44 -0.63 -6.97 -12.36
CA ALA A 44 0.69 -7.49 -12.66
C ALA A 44 0.66 -8.76 -13.54
N PRO A 45 1.67 -8.93 -14.41
CA PRO A 45 1.94 -10.20 -15.07
C PRO A 45 2.07 -11.33 -14.06
N HIS A 46 1.65 -12.54 -14.44
CA HIS A 46 1.62 -13.69 -13.54
C HIS A 46 3.00 -14.03 -12.92
N SER A 47 4.08 -13.71 -13.65
CA SER A 47 5.47 -13.89 -13.21
C SER A 47 5.88 -12.99 -12.05
N TRP A 48 5.18 -11.87 -11.81
CA TRP A 48 5.53 -10.89 -10.76
C TRP A 48 4.65 -11.02 -9.53
N ARG A 49 3.56 -11.80 -9.60
CA ARG A 49 2.61 -11.93 -8.47
C ARG A 49 3.27 -12.53 -7.23
N GLU A 50 4.11 -13.55 -7.39
CA GLU A 50 4.85 -14.13 -6.26
C GLU A 50 5.81 -13.12 -5.65
N GLU A 51 6.59 -12.39 -6.46
CA GLU A 51 7.51 -11.36 -5.99
C GLU A 51 6.78 -10.21 -5.26
N ILE A 52 5.60 -9.81 -5.72
CA ILE A 52 4.78 -8.77 -5.08
C ILE A 52 4.24 -9.25 -3.73
N VAL A 53 3.81 -10.50 -3.64
CA VAL A 53 3.30 -11.08 -2.39
C VAL A 53 4.42 -11.27 -1.36
N GLU A 54 5.61 -11.72 -1.79
CA GLU A 54 6.79 -11.82 -0.91
C GLU A 54 7.30 -10.46 -0.45
N ALA A 55 7.34 -9.46 -1.34
CA ALA A 55 7.83 -8.13 -1.01
C ALA A 55 6.87 -7.35 -0.10
N ILE A 56 5.57 -7.63 -0.18
CA ILE A 56 4.53 -7.01 0.63
C ILE A 56 3.94 -8.06 1.59
N ASP A 57 4.82 -8.61 2.43
CA ASP A 57 4.44 -9.54 3.48
C ASP A 57 3.79 -8.78 4.65
N LEU A 58 2.51 -9.06 4.86
CA LEU A 58 1.69 -8.46 5.89
C LEU A 58 1.80 -9.19 7.23
N ASP A 59 2.36 -10.39 7.25
CA ASP A 59 2.60 -11.15 8.48
C ASP A 59 3.72 -10.50 9.32
N VAL A 60 4.64 -9.75 8.69
CA VAL A 60 5.58 -8.84 9.38
C VAL A 60 4.84 -7.78 10.21
N PHE A 61 3.61 -7.44 9.81
CA PHE A 61 2.78 -6.46 10.50
C PHE A 61 1.80 -7.08 11.51
N SER A 62 1.95 -8.35 11.88
CA SER A 62 1.01 -9.06 12.77
C SER A 62 1.44 -9.13 14.25
N GLN A 63 2.43 -8.33 14.69
CA GLN A 63 2.90 -8.32 16.10
C GLN A 63 1.93 -7.68 17.09
#